data_AF-A0A2H6GW62-F1
#
_entry.id   AF-A0A2H6GW62-F1
#
_cell.length_a   1.000
_cell.length_b   1.000
_cell.length_c   1.000
_cell.angle_alpha   90.00
_cell.angle_beta   90.00
_cell.angle_gamma   90.00
#
_symmetry.space_group_name_H-M   'P 1'
#
loop_
_entity.id
_entity.type
_entity.pdbx_description
1 polymer ?
#
loop_
_entity_poly.entity_id
_entity_poly.type
_entity_poly.pdbx_seq_one_letter_code
_entity_poly.pdbx_strand_id
1 'polypeptide(L)' 'MLIAANPVNYGKPTKLTTAEAIAAALYILGSREQSTDVLGKFKWGRQFTLLNENLLNDYSECQSSDEVLAVQKEYFDL' A
#
# COMPACT_ATOMS: atom_id res chain seq x y z
N MET A 1 -1.76 7.66 -1.03
CA MET A 1 -2.97 7.04 -0.41
C MET A 1 -3.02 5.56 -0.75
N LEU A 2 -3.68 4.71 0.04
CA LEU A 2 -3.86 3.27 -0.25
C LEU A 2 -5.23 2.80 0.23
N ILE A 3 -5.71 1.67 -0.29
CA ILE A 3 -6.99 1.05 0.07
C ILE A 3 -6.78 -0.08 1.07
N ALA A 4 -7.55 -0.06 2.16
CA ALA A 4 -7.52 -1.11 3.17
C ALA A 4 -8.09 -2.44 2.64
N ALA A 5 -7.42 -3.55 2.99
CA ALA A 5 -7.90 -4.91 2.76
C ALA A 5 -8.26 -5.65 4.06
N ASN A 6 -8.00 -5.04 5.22
CA ASN A 6 -8.46 -5.58 6.50
C ASN A 6 -10.00 -5.70 6.56
N PRO A 7 -10.56 -6.70 7.27
CA PRO A 7 -12.01 -6.94 7.30
C PRO A 7 -12.86 -5.80 7.86
N VAL A 8 -12.29 -4.94 8.71
CA VAL A 8 -13.02 -3.86 9.39
C VAL A 8 -13.22 -2.66 8.45
N ASN A 9 -12.24 -2.37 7.60
CA ASN A 9 -12.21 -1.19 6.74
C ASN A 9 -12.07 -1.52 5.25
N TYR A 10 -12.35 -2.75 4.84
CA TYR A 10 -12.18 -3.20 3.45
C TYR A 10 -12.73 -2.19 2.44
N GLY A 11 -11.92 -1.81 1.46
CA GLY A 11 -12.28 -0.86 0.40
C GLY A 11 -12.25 0.61 0.81
N LYS A 12 -12.06 0.94 2.09
CA LYS A 12 -11.98 2.34 2.54
C LYS A 12 -10.57 2.89 2.29
N PRO A 13 -10.43 4.05 1.63
CA PRO A 13 -9.13 4.70 1.46
C PRO A 13 -8.58 5.16 2.81
N THR A 14 -7.26 5.07 2.99
CA THR A 14 -6.48 5.58 4.15
C THR A 14 -6.76 4.93 5.50
N LYS A 15 -7.80 4.09 5.64
CA LYS A 15 -8.16 3.39 6.89
C LYS A 15 -7.36 2.09 7.09
N LEU A 16 -6.06 2.21 6.96
CA LEU A 16 -5.11 1.11 7.13
C LEU A 16 -4.97 0.71 8.60
N THR A 17 -4.71 -0.56 8.84
CA THR A 17 -4.12 -1.04 10.09
C THR A 17 -2.64 -0.65 10.18
N THR A 18 -2.06 -0.72 11.37
CA THR A 18 -0.61 -0.55 11.55
C THR A 18 0.19 -1.56 10.72
N ALA A 19 -0.29 -2.80 10.60
CA ALA A 19 0.37 -3.83 9.79
C ALA A 19 0.38 -3.48 8.30
N GLU A 20 -0.76 -3.02 7.75
CA GLU A 20 -0.84 -2.54 6.36
C GLU A 20 0.04 -1.33 6.12
N ALA A 21 0.07 -0.37 7.05
CA ALA A 21 0.91 0.82 6.92
C ALA A 21 2.41 0.48 6.93
N ILE A 22 2.86 -0.40 7.84
CA ILE A 22 4.25 -0.87 7.88
C ILE A 22 4.60 -1.65 6.61
N ALA A 23 3.73 -2.57 6.18
CA ALA A 23 3.96 -3.36 4.98
C ALA A 23 4.02 -2.49 3.72
N ALA A 24 3.17 -1.48 3.61
CA ALA A 24 3.23 -0.52 2.51
C ALA A 24 4.54 0.27 2.52
N ALA A 25 4.99 0.77 3.67
CA ALA A 25 6.27 1.48 3.80
C ALA A 25 7.44 0.58 3.40
N LEU A 26 7.47 -0.67 3.87
CA LEU A 26 8.49 -1.65 3.48
C LEU A 26 8.48 -1.92 1.97
N TYR A 27 7.30 -2.05 1.36
CA TYR A 27 7.18 -2.28 -0.07
C TYR A 27 7.73 -1.10 -0.87
N ILE A 28 7.32 0.13 -0.52
CA ILE A 28 7.73 1.37 -1.19
C ILE A 28 9.24 1.59 -1.07
N LEU A 29 9.84 1.23 0.07
CA LEU A 29 11.29 1.33 0.31
C LEU A 29 12.09 0.17 -0.31
N GLY A 30 11.46 -0.74 -1.06
CA GLY A 30 12.13 -1.87 -1.74
C GLY A 30 12.28 -3.14 -0.90
N SER A 31 11.91 -3.12 0.39
CA SER A 31 11.92 -4.28 1.30
C SER A 31 10.70 -5.20 1.12
N ARG A 32 10.50 -5.72 -0.10
CA ARG A 32 9.29 -6.49 -0.49
C ARG A 32 9.12 -7.81 0.27
N GLU A 33 10.20 -8.49 0.61
CA GLU A 33 10.16 -9.72 1.42
C GLU A 33 9.64 -9.43 2.83
N GLN A 34 10.18 -8.41 3.51
CA GLN A 34 9.74 -8.00 4.84
C GLN A 34 8.28 -7.52 4.83
N SER A 35 7.86 -6.81 3.78
CA SER A 35 6.45 -6.45 3.57
C SER A 35 5.55 -7.69 3.54
N THR A 36 5.97 -8.72 2.81
CA THR A 36 5.27 -10.00 2.70
C THR A 36 5.24 -10.74 4.03
N ASP A 37 6.34 -10.75 4.80
CA ASP A 37 6.41 -11.40 6.11
C ASP A 37 5.46 -10.77 7.14
N VAL A 38 5.37 -9.43 7.14
CA VAL A 38 4.46 -8.68 8.01
C VAL A 38 3.01 -9.06 7.70
N LEU A 39 2.63 -9.04 6.42
CA LEU A 39 1.26 -9.35 6.00
C LEU A 39 0.95 -10.85 6.03
N GLY A 40 1.95 -11.71 5.93
CA GLY A 40 1.82 -13.17 5.93
C GLY A 40 1.26 -13.73 7.24
N LYS A 41 1.27 -12.94 8.32
CA LYS A 41 0.61 -13.30 9.60
C LYS A 41 -0.91 -13.16 9.55
N PHE A 42 -1.46 -12.54 8.51
CA PHE A 42 -2.88 -12.25 8.35
C PHE A 42 -3.47 -12.97 7.13
N LYS A 43 -4.62 -13.62 7.30
CA LYS A 43 -5.32 -14.32 6.20
C LYS A 43 -5.66 -13.40 5.02
N TRP A 44 -5.92 -12.14 5.29
CA TRP A 44 -6.23 -11.10 4.30
C TRP A 44 -4.98 -10.35 3.80
N GLY A 45 -3.80 -10.62 4.35
CA GLY A 45 -2.59 -9.83 4.07
C GLY A 45 -2.22 -9.79 2.59
N ARG A 46 -2.29 -10.93 1.89
CA ARG A 46 -2.06 -11.00 0.44
C ARG A 46 -3.02 -10.09 -0.34
N GLN A 47 -4.27 -9.97 0.11
CA GLN A 47 -5.26 -9.13 -0.56
C GLN A 47 -4.89 -7.64 -0.50
N PHE A 48 -4.21 -7.18 0.56
CA PHE A 48 -3.73 -5.81 0.63
C PHE A 48 -2.74 -5.48 -0.48
N THR A 49 -1.75 -6.35 -0.68
CA THR A 49 -0.75 -6.19 -1.75
C THR A 49 -1.40 -6.24 -3.11
N LEU A 50 -2.27 -7.22 -3.38
CA LEU A 50 -2.97 -7.34 -4.67
C LEU A 50 -3.86 -6.12 -4.97
N LEU A 51 -4.60 -5.64 -3.98
CA LEU A 51 -5.51 -4.51 -4.13
C LEU A 51 -4.78 -3.21 -4.48
N ASN A 52 -3.52 -3.08 -4.05
CA ASN A 52 -2.74 -1.85 -4.22
C ASN A 52 -1.49 -2.07 -5.09
N GLU A 53 -1.38 -3.18 -5.82
CA GLU A 53 -0.13 -3.60 -6.46
C GLU A 53 0.45 -2.52 -7.38
N ASN A 54 -0.36 -2.01 -8.31
CA ASN A 54 0.09 -0.98 -9.25
C ASN A 54 0.51 0.30 -8.50
N LEU A 55 -0.30 0.75 -7.54
CA LEU A 55 -0.02 1.96 -6.79
C LEU A 55 1.21 1.84 -5.88
N LEU A 56 1.44 0.67 -5.28
CA LEU A 56 2.63 0.39 -4.48
C LEU A 56 3.89 0.32 -5.35
N ASN A 57 3.78 -0.24 -6.55
CA ASN A 57 4.88 -0.25 -7.52
C ASN A 57 5.21 1.17 -7.97
N ASP A 58 4.21 1.96 -8.37
CA ASP A 58 4.42 3.33 -8.83
C ASP A 58 5.01 4.20 -7.72
N TYR A 59 4.52 4.07 -6.48
CA TYR A 59 5.12 4.75 -5.33
C TYR A 59 6.57 4.33 -5.04
N SER A 60 6.96 3.08 -5.33
CA SER A 60 8.34 2.62 -5.11
C SER A 60 9.35 3.23 -6.09
N GLU A 61 8.88 3.75 -7.23
CA GLU A 61 9.72 4.42 -8.22
C GLU A 61 9.84 5.94 -7.98
N CYS A 62 8.99 6.52 -7.14
CA CYS A 62 9.01 7.95 -6.84
C CYS A 62 10.26 8.36 -6.03
N GLN A 63 10.92 9.44 -6.45
CA GLN A 63 12.10 10.00 -5.77
C GLN A 63 11.79 11.29 -5.01
N SER A 64 10.59 11.83 -5.18
CA SER A 64 10.17 13.10 -4.57
C SER A 64 8.71 13.05 -4.10
N SER A 65 8.37 13.95 -3.18
CA SER A 65 6.98 14.13 -2.74
C SER A 65 6.06 14.57 -3.88
N ASP A 66 6.58 15.33 -4.85
CA ASP A 66 5.81 15.82 -5.98
C ASP A 66 5.42 14.68 -6.93
N GLU A 67 6.33 13.73 -7.17
CA GLU A 67 6.03 12.50 -7.92
C GLU A 67 4.99 11.63 -7.19
N VAL A 68 5.09 11.49 -5.87
CA VAL A 68 4.08 10.77 -5.07
C VAL A 68 2.70 11.42 -5.22
N LEU A 69 2.63 12.76 -5.23
CA LEU A 69 1.39 13.49 -5.44
C LEU A 69 0.86 13.33 -6.86
N ALA A 70 1.74 13.30 -7.87
CA ALA A 70 1.34 13.06 -9.27
C ALA A 70 0.72 11.68 -9.45
N VAL A 71 1.42 10.62 -9.01
CA VAL A 71 0.88 9.24 -9.01
C VAL A 71 -0.44 9.19 -8.22
N GLN A 72 -0.52 9.84 -7.07
CA GLN A 72 -1.77 9.84 -6.29
C GLN A 72 -2.95 10.46 -7.06
N LYS A 73 -2.74 11.49 -7.89
CA LYS A 73 -3.80 12.10 -8.71
C LYS A 73 -4.24 11.23 -9.88
N GLU A 74 -3.37 10.34 -10.38
CA GLU A 74 -3.74 9.44 -11.47
C GLU A 74 -4.71 8.34 -11.02
N TYR A 75 -4.60 7.92 -9.76
CA TYR A 75 -5.42 6.83 -9.19
C TYR A 75 -6.70 7.31 -8.51
N PHE A 76 -6.73 8.57 -8.09
CA PHE A 76 -7.84 9.17 -7.36
C PHE A 76 -8.14 10.51 -8.00
N ASP A 77 -9.40 10.77 -8.35
CA ASP A 77 -9.86 12.05 -8.93
C ASP A 77 -9.58 13.24 -7.97
N LEU A 78 -8.33 13.72 -7.96
CA LEU A 78 -7.77 14.73 -7.04
C LEU A 78 -7.15 15.92 -7.79
#